data_AF-A0A520JN29-F1
#
_entry.id   AF-A0A520JN29-F1
#
_cell.length_a   1.000
_cell.length_b   1.000
_cell.length_c   1.000
_cell.angle_alpha   90.00
_cell.angle_beta   90.00
_cell.angle_gamma   90.00
#
_symmetry.space_group_name_H-M   'P 1'
#
loop_
_entity.id
_entity.type
_entity.pdbx_description
1 polymer ?
#
loop_
_entity_poly.entity_id
_entity_poly.type
_entity_poly.pdbx_seq_one_letter_code
_entity_poly.pdbx_strand_id
1 'polypeptide(L)'
;MMKRIAMGLATIVVGTSAVCAQQPAPAAPAKAVAKPERQICKQSAPSGSLIETRRECHTRAEWTRIAQESRAAGQDVVDRATMGGS
;
A
#
# COMPACT_ATOMS: atom_id res chain seq x y z
N MET A 1 8.93 -62.12 -28.01
CA MET A 1 8.98 -62.42 -29.45
C MET A 1 9.78 -61.34 -30.16
N MET A 2 10.67 -61.79 -31.05
CA MET A 2 11.84 -61.11 -31.59
C MET A 2 11.57 -59.95 -32.56
N LYS A 3 12.68 -59.22 -32.82
CA LYS A 3 13.09 -58.55 -34.08
C LYS A 3 12.70 -57.06 -34.14
N ARG A 4 13.60 -56.07 -34.35
CA ARG A 4 14.83 -56.04 -35.16
C ARG A 4 15.84 -55.03 -34.61
N ILE A 5 17.09 -55.47 -34.55
CA ILE A 5 18.30 -54.63 -34.51
C ILE A 5 18.42 -53.94 -35.88
N ALA A 6 18.65 -52.64 -35.90
CA ALA A 6 19.25 -51.94 -37.04
C ALA A 6 20.26 -50.92 -36.51
N MET A 7 21.50 -51.37 -36.53
CA MET A 7 22.73 -50.60 -36.48
C MET A 7 22.72 -49.57 -37.61
N GLY A 8 23.03 -48.30 -37.35
CA GLY A 8 22.97 -47.30 -38.41
C GLY A 8 23.53 -45.94 -38.02
N LEU A 9 24.80 -45.74 -38.36
CA LEU A 9 25.52 -44.50 -38.62
C LEU A 9 25.59 -43.42 -37.53
N ALA A 10 26.80 -43.30 -37.00
CA ALA A 10 27.33 -42.09 -36.39
C ALA A 10 27.26 -40.89 -37.34
N THR A 11 26.65 -39.81 -36.86
CA THR A 11 26.98 -38.45 -37.26
C THR A 11 27.32 -37.69 -35.99
N ILE A 12 28.62 -37.54 -35.75
CA ILE A 12 29.15 -36.62 -34.75
C ILE A 12 28.83 -35.21 -35.24
N VAL A 13 27.71 -34.65 -34.77
CA VAL A 13 27.47 -33.22 -34.89
C VAL A 13 28.38 -32.55 -33.88
N VAL A 14 29.48 -31.98 -34.39
CA VAL A 14 30.28 -30.99 -33.65
C VAL A 14 29.40 -29.76 -33.50
N GLY A 15 28.60 -29.75 -32.44
CA GLY A 15 27.80 -28.61 -32.03
C GLY A 15 28.75 -27.54 -31.52
N THR A 16 28.93 -26.49 -32.33
CA THR A 16 29.59 -25.25 -31.97
C THR A 16 29.06 -24.77 -30.62
N SER A 17 29.92 -24.68 -29.62
CA SER A 17 29.56 -24.13 -28.32
C SER A 17 29.27 -22.64 -28.49
N ALA A 18 28.00 -22.32 -28.71
CA ALA A 18 27.49 -20.96 -28.60
C ALA A 18 27.67 -20.55 -27.13
N VAL A 19 28.70 -19.75 -26.86
CA VAL A 19 28.80 -18.95 -25.65
C VAL A 19 27.59 -18.02 -25.66
N CYS A 20 26.52 -18.44 -24.98
CA CYS A 20 25.48 -17.54 -24.56
C CYS A 20 26.11 -16.61 -23.52
N ALA A 21 26.47 -15.40 -23.94
CA ALA A 21 26.72 -14.31 -23.01
C ALA A 21 25.52 -14.24 -22.05
N GLN A 22 25.73 -14.54 -20.77
CA GLN A 22 24.69 -14.39 -19.77
C GLN A 22 24.39 -12.90 -19.64
N GLN A 23 23.38 -12.44 -20.39
CA GLN A 23 22.84 -11.11 -20.21
C GLN A 23 22.35 -11.02 -18.76
N PRO A 24 22.84 -10.04 -17.97
CA PRO A 24 22.37 -9.86 -16.60
C PRO A 24 20.86 -9.74 -16.61
N ALA A 25 20.18 -10.60 -15.87
CA ALA A 25 18.73 -10.53 -15.73
C ALA A 25 18.33 -9.12 -15.29
N PRO A 26 17.31 -8.50 -15.89
CA PRO A 26 16.84 -7.19 -15.45
C PRO A 26 16.53 -7.24 -13.97
N ALA A 27 17.21 -6.41 -13.18
CA ALA A 27 16.94 -6.30 -11.76
C ALA A 27 15.45 -5.97 -11.58
N ALA A 28 14.75 -6.82 -10.82
CA ALA A 28 13.34 -6.59 -10.52
C ALA A 28 13.17 -5.19 -9.90
N PRO A 29 12.15 -4.42 -10.30
CA PRO A 29 11.94 -3.09 -9.76
C PRO A 29 11.75 -3.21 -8.26
N ALA A 30 12.60 -2.51 -7.50
CA ALA A 30 12.49 -2.44 -6.05
C ALA A 30 11.08 -1.93 -5.72
N LYS A 31 10.27 -2.77 -5.06
CA LYS A 31 8.95 -2.36 -4.56
C LYS A 31 9.17 -1.16 -3.65
N ALA A 32 8.67 0.00 -4.07
CA ALA A 32 8.72 1.21 -3.25
C ALA A 32 7.97 0.92 -1.95
N VAL A 33 8.72 0.75 -0.85
CA VAL A 33 8.14 0.64 0.48
C VAL A 33 7.51 2.01 0.77
N ALA A 34 6.18 2.07 0.76
CA ALA A 34 5.45 3.27 1.13
C ALA A 34 5.94 3.69 2.53
N LYS A 35 6.49 4.91 2.63
CA LYS A 35 7.02 5.40 3.90
C LYS A 35 5.87 5.48 4.90
N PRO A 36 6.04 5.00 6.14
CA PRO A 36 5.00 5.12 7.16
C PRO A 36 4.64 6.59 7.35
N GLU A 37 3.34 6.89 7.37
CA GLU A 37 2.87 8.26 7.55
C GLU A 37 3.33 8.80 8.91
N ARG A 38 3.81 10.05 8.91
CA ARG A 38 4.26 10.69 10.16
C ARG A 38 3.04 10.98 11.03
N GLN A 39 3.13 10.60 12.31
CA GLN A 39 2.14 10.97 13.31
C GLN A 39 2.30 12.46 13.68
N ILE A 40 1.16 13.13 13.84
CA ILE A 40 1.04 14.53 14.20
C ILE A 40 0.30 14.57 15.53
N CYS A 41 0.98 15.03 16.58
CA CYS A 41 0.41 15.15 17.92
C CYS A 41 -0.14 16.57 18.16
N LYS A 42 -1.40 16.66 18.59
CA LYS A 42 -2.05 17.91 19.00
C LYS A 42 -2.53 17.80 20.45
N GLN A 43 -2.57 18.92 21.16
CA GLN A 43 -3.20 18.98 22.47
C GLN A 43 -4.70 19.22 22.29
N SER A 44 -5.53 18.37 22.88
CA SER A 44 -6.98 18.50 22.89
C SER A 44 -7.49 18.64 24.32
N ALA A 45 -8.44 19.56 24.51
CA ALA A 45 -9.18 19.69 25.77
C ALA A 45 -10.56 19.04 25.53
N PRO A 46 -10.88 17.92 26.20
CA PRO A 46 -12.20 17.31 26.07
C PRO A 46 -13.30 18.29 26.50
N SER A 47 -14.40 18.30 25.74
CA SER A 47 -15.58 19.10 26.06
C SER A 47 -16.10 18.73 27.45
N GLY A 48 -16.20 19.71 28.35
CA GLY A 48 -16.72 19.52 29.71
C GLY A 48 -15.66 19.55 30.83
N SER A 49 -14.36 19.67 30.50
CA SER A 49 -13.31 19.88 31.49
C SER A 49 -12.35 21.00 31.05
N LEU A 50 -12.23 22.06 31.86
CA LEU A 50 -11.30 23.17 31.58
C LEU A 50 -9.86 22.86 32.04
N ILE A 51 -9.69 21.89 32.94
CA ILE A 51 -8.38 21.59 33.56
C ILE A 51 -7.70 20.41 32.85
N GLU A 52 -8.49 19.51 32.26
CA GLU A 52 -7.94 18.33 31.61
C GLU A 52 -7.50 18.64 30.18
N THR A 53 -6.23 18.33 29.87
CA THR A 53 -5.72 18.37 28.51
C THR A 53 -5.04 17.05 28.20
N ARG A 54 -5.33 16.50 27.02
CA ARG A 54 -4.72 15.26 26.53
C ARG A 54 -3.95 15.52 25.23
N ARG A 55 -2.95 14.70 24.96
CA ARG A 55 -2.23 14.73 23.68
C ARG A 55 -2.76 13.61 22.80
N GLU A 56 -3.30 13.98 21.64
CA GLU A 56 -3.76 13.04 20.62
C GLU A 56 -2.80 13.06 19.45
N CYS A 57 -2.29 11.89 19.11
CA CYS A 57 -1.39 11.70 17.98
C CYS A 57 -2.11 10.89 16.91
N HIS A 58 -2.25 11.47 15.73
CA HIS A 58 -2.86 10.83 14.57
C HIS A 58 -2.05 11.08 13.32
N THR A 59 -2.18 10.21 12.34
CA THR A 59 -1.67 10.42 10.98
C THR A 59 -2.39 11.59 10.30
N ARG A 60 -1.85 12.06 9.17
CA ARG A 60 -2.51 13.13 8.40
C ARG A 60 -3.86 12.66 7.87
N ALA A 61 -3.96 11.42 7.39
CA ALA A 61 -5.21 10.85 6.90
C ALA A 61 -6.30 10.82 7.99
N GLU A 62 -5.94 10.37 9.20
CA GLU A 62 -6.85 10.34 10.35
C GLU A 62 -7.29 11.74 10.77
N TRP A 63 -6.38 12.72 10.83
CA TRP A 63 -6.76 14.11 11.13
C TRP A 63 -7.76 14.69 10.12
N THR A 64 -7.59 14.37 8.84
CA THR A 64 -8.54 14.78 7.79
C THR A 64 -9.91 14.17 8.05
N ARG A 65 -9.97 12.88 8.40
CA ARG A 65 -11.21 12.19 8.71
C ARG A 65 -11.92 12.79 9.92
N ILE A 66 -11.19 13.00 11.04
CA ILE A 66 -11.73 13.63 12.25
C ILE A 66 -12.32 15.01 11.93
N ALA A 67 -11.64 15.80 11.11
CA ALA A 67 -12.12 17.12 10.70
C ALA A 67 -13.38 17.04 9.83
N GLN A 68 -13.50 16.03 8.96
CA GLN A 68 -14.70 15.81 8.16
C GLN A 68 -15.90 15.40 9.03
N GLU A 69 -15.71 14.44 9.93
CA GLU A 69 -16.74 13.98 10.87
C GLU A 69 -17.24 15.14 11.75
N SER A 70 -16.32 15.97 12.26
CA SER A 70 -16.65 17.15 13.07
C SER A 70 -17.48 18.18 12.29
N ARG A 71 -17.16 18.41 11.00
CA ARG A 71 -17.97 19.29 10.15
C ARG A 71 -19.36 18.74 9.92
N ALA A 72 -19.48 17.45 9.59
CA ALA A 72 -20.76 16.80 9.36
C ALA A 72 -21.67 16.89 10.60
N ALA A 73 -21.13 16.60 11.78
CA ALA A 73 -21.86 16.75 13.04
C ALA A 73 -22.29 18.20 13.30
N GLY A 74 -21.43 19.18 12.98
CA GLY A 74 -21.79 20.60 13.09
C GLY A 74 -22.90 21.04 12.13
N GLN A 75 -22.94 20.49 10.91
CA GLN A 75 -24.00 20.79 9.95
C GLN A 75 -25.36 20.26 10.42
N ASP A 76 -25.43 19.04 10.97
CA ASP A 76 -26.69 18.50 11.51
C ASP A 76 -27.33 19.41 12.58
N VAL A 77 -26.51 19.98 13.47
CA VAL A 77 -27.00 20.93 14.49
C VAL A 77 -27.57 22.20 13.84
N VAL A 78 -26.90 22.73 12.81
CA VAL A 78 -27.37 23.93 12.08
C VAL A 78 -28.66 23.61 11.33
N ASP A 79 -28.73 22.48 10.64
CA ASP A 79 -29.90 22.06 9.87
C ASP A 79 -31.12 21.91 10.78
N ARG A 80 -30.96 21.28 11.96
CA ARG A 80 -32.03 21.21 12.97
C ARG A 80 -32.45 22.57 13.48
N ALA A 81 -31.50 23.49 13.70
CA ALA A 81 -31.81 24.84 14.16
C ALA A 81 -32.62 25.62 13.11
N THR A 82 -32.32 25.45 11.83
CA THR A 82 -33.08 26.10 10.75
C THR A 82 -34.47 25.52 10.54
N MET A 83 -34.66 24.20 10.72
CA MET A 83 -35.97 23.54 10.60
C MET A 83 -36.89 23.71 11.82
N GLY A 84 -36.34 23.95 13.01
CA GLY A 84 -37.10 24.12 14.25
C GLY A 84 -37.56 25.54 14.56
N GLY A 85 -37.16 26.52 13.72
CA GLY A 85 -37.56 27.92 13.83
C GLY A 85 -38.79 28.23 12.99
N SER A 86 -39.96 27.73 13.39
CA SER A 86 -41.26 28.04 12.77
C SER A 86 -42.35 28.16 13.82
#